data_AF-A0A0C9UDU3-F1
#
_entry.id   AF-A0A0C9UDU3-F1
#
_cell.length_a   1.000
_cell.length_b   1.000
_cell.length_c   1.000
_cell.angle_alpha   90.00
_cell.angle_beta   90.00
_cell.angle_gamma   90.00
#
_symmetry.space_group_name_H-M   'P 1'
#
loop_
_entity.id
_entity.type
_entity.pdbx_description
1 polymer ?
#
loop_
_entity_poly.entity_id
_entity_poly.type
_entity_poly.pdbx_seq_one_letter_code
_entity_poly.pdbx_strand_id
1 'polypeptide(L)' 'NGHGEVVKLLLKTEKVDADVKNGNGITPLHQAASYGHGEVVKLLLKTGKQRA' A
#
# COMPACT_ATOMS: atom_id res chain seq x y z
N ASN A 1 0.20 -13.01 -7.26
CA ASN A 1 -0.20 -12.09 -8.35
C ASN A 1 0.40 -10.73 -8.09
N GLY A 2 1.44 -10.39 -8.87
CA GLY A 2 2.27 -9.20 -8.69
C GLY A 2 1.63 -7.97 -9.33
N HIS A 3 0.98 -7.14 -8.50
CA HIS A 3 0.34 -5.90 -8.92
C HIS A 3 1.16 -4.65 -8.56
N GLY A 4 2.49 -4.79 -8.43
CA GLY A 4 3.39 -3.72 -7.97
C GLY A 4 3.30 -2.43 -8.81
N GLU A 5 3.37 -2.54 -10.14
CA GLU A 5 3.28 -1.36 -11.01
C GLU A 5 1.91 -0.67 -10.97
N VAL A 6 0.81 -1.42 -10.79
CA VAL A 6 -0.52 -0.84 -10.60
C VAL A 6 -0.58 -0.09 -9.27
N VAL A 7 -0.09 -0.69 -8.19
CA VAL A 7 -0.01 -0.04 -6.86
C VAL A 7 0.82 1.23 -6.93
N LYS A 8 1.95 1.21 -7.63
CA LYS A 8 2.81 2.38 -7.84
C LYS A 8 2.13 3.50 -8.61
N LEU A 9 1.32 3.18 -9.62
CA LEU A 9 0.51 4.18 -10.34
C LEU A 9 -0.55 4.80 -9.42
N LEU A 10 -1.24 3.98 -8.62
CA LEU A 10 -2.24 4.46 -7.66
C LEU A 10 -1.60 5.38 -6.61
N LEU A 11 -0.48 4.97 -6.02
CA LEU A 11 0.23 5.74 -4.97
C LEU A 11 0.80 7.08 -5.45
N LYS A 12 1.00 7.27 -6.76
CA LYS A 12 1.38 8.58 -7.32
C LYS A 12 0.23 9.60 -7.36
N THR A 13 -1.00 9.16 -7.13
CA THR A 13 -2.18 10.03 -7.13
C THR A 13 -2.29 10.73 -5.76
N GLU A 14 -2.34 12.06 -5.73
CA GLU A 14 -2.37 12.86 -4.48
C GLU A 14 -3.54 12.52 -3.55
N LYS A 15 -4.63 11.97 -4.09
CA LYS A 15 -5.87 11.66 -3.35
C LYS A 15 -5.89 10.26 -2.72
N VAL A 16 -4.86 9.44 -2.92
CA VAL A 16 -4.84 8.07 -2.38
C VAL A 16 -4.28 8.08 -0.96
N ASP A 17 -5.12 7.72 0.01
CA ASP A 17 -4.67 7.41 1.36
C ASP A 17 -4.44 5.89 1.51
N ALA A 18 -3.17 5.51 1.66
CA ALA A 18 -2.73 4.12 1.72
C ALA A 18 -2.82 3.51 3.12
N ASP A 19 -3.16 4.32 4.14
CA ASP A 19 -3.30 3.89 5.54
C ASP A 19 -4.76 3.69 5.96
N VAL A 20 -5.70 3.91 5.03
CA VAL A 20 -7.14 3.67 5.25
C VAL A 20 -7.38 2.22 5.64
N LYS A 21 -8.20 2.05 6.68
CA LYS A 21 -8.64 0.74 7.16
C LYS A 21 -9.95 0.36 6.48
N ASN A 22 -10.08 -0.90 6.08
CA ASN A 22 -11.39 -1.45 5.70
C ASN A 22 -12.29 -1.64 6.93
N GLY A 23 -13.50 -2.17 6.74
CA GLY A 23 -14.47 -2.41 7.83
C GLY A 23 -13.97 -3.34 8.95
N ASN A 24 -12.91 -4.12 8.70
CA ASN A 24 -12.29 -5.00 9.68
C ASN A 24 -11.05 -4.38 10.36
N GLY A 25 -10.76 -3.09 10.12
CA GLY A 25 -9.57 -2.44 10.67
C GLY A 25 -8.27 -2.75 9.92
N ILE A 26 -8.33 -3.43 8.78
CA ILE A 26 -7.15 -3.89 8.02
C ILE A 26 -6.72 -2.81 7.02
N THR A 27 -5.43 -2.45 7.03
CA THR A 27 -4.84 -1.54 6.04
C THR A 27 -4.30 -2.32 4.83
N PRO A 28 -4.10 -1.66 3.67
CA PRO A 28 -3.41 -2.25 2.52
C PRO A 28 -2.07 -2.91 2.87
N LEU A 29 -1.31 -2.35 3.81
CA LEU A 29 -0.02 -2.90 4.26
C LEU A 29 -0.20 -4.24 4.98
N HIS A 30 -1.22 -4.37 5.85
CA HIS A 30 -1.52 -5.64 6.54
C HIS A 30 -1.83 -6.75 5.53
N GLN A 31 -2.66 -6.45 4.52
CA GLN A 31 -3.00 -7.39 3.46
C GLN A 31 -1.75 -7.77 2.64
N ALA A 32 -0.94 -6.79 2.22
CA ALA A 32 0.26 -7.07 1.44
C ALA A 32 1.26 -7.95 2.20
N ALA A 33 1.40 -7.74 3.51
CA ALA A 33 2.24 -8.56 4.38
C ALA A 33 1.69 -9.99 4.55
N SER A 34 0.39 -10.14 4.81
CA SER A 34 -0.24 -11.46 5.07
C SER A 34 -0.17 -12.39 3.86
N TYR A 35 -0.25 -11.84 2.64
CA TYR A 35 -0.15 -12.60 1.39
C TYR A 35 1.28 -12.65 0.80
N GLY A 36 2.29 -12.14 1.53
CA GLY A 36 3.70 -12.20 1.08
C GLY A 36 4.01 -11.36 -0.16
N HIS A 37 3.25 -10.28 -0.42
CA HIS A 37 3.44 -9.40 -1.57
C HIS A 37 4.57 -8.39 -1.32
N GLY A 38 5.81 -8.87 -1.25
CA GLY A 38 6.98 -8.09 -0.81
C GLY A 38 7.25 -6.80 -1.62
N GLU A 39 6.97 -6.79 -2.92
CA GLU A 39 7.10 -5.58 -3.75
C GLU A 39 6.09 -4.50 -3.33
N VAL A 40 4.83 -4.89 -3.12
CA VAL A 40 3.75 -4.00 -2.67
C VAL A 40 4.04 -3.44 -1.28
N VAL A 41 4.59 -4.27 -0.38
CA VAL A 41 5.04 -3.83 0.96
C VAL A 41 6.08 -2.71 0.84
N LYS A 42 7.11 -2.89 0.00
CA LYS A 42 8.14 -1.86 -0.22
C LYS A 42 7.57 -0.55 -0.78
N LEU A 43 6.62 -0.64 -1.71
CA LEU A 43 5.94 0.53 -2.28
C LEU A 43 5.14 1.29 -1.22
N LEU A 44 4.30 0.60 -0.45
CA LEU A 44 3.47 1.22 0.60
C LEU A 44 4.33 1.88 1.70
N LEU A 45 5.39 1.22 2.15
CA LEU A 45 6.32 1.78 3.15
C LEU A 45 7.06 3.03 2.64
N LYS A 46 7.34 3.11 1.34
CA LYS A 46 8.00 4.28 0.75
C LYS A 46 7.09 5.52 0.76
N THR A 47 5.78 5.33 0.56
CA THR A 47 4.81 6.43 0.56
C THR A 47 4.56 6.98 1.96
N GLY A 48 4.48 6.11 2.97
CA GLY A 48 4.31 6.54 4.37
C GLY A 48 5.45 7.43 4.88
N LYS A 49 6.70 7.18 4.45
CA LYS A 49 7.85 8.02 4.80
C LYS A 49 7.83 9.43 4.19
N GLN A 50 7.08 9.66 3.13
CA GLN A 50 7.02 10.97 2.45
C GLN A 50 5.97 11.91 3.06
N ARG A 51 5.16 11.43 4.00
CA ARG A 51 4.06 12.18 4.63
C ARG A 51 4.35 12.60 6.08
N ALA A 52 5.62 12.53 6.51
CA ALA A 52 6.09 12.95 7.82
C ALA A 52 6.50 14.43 7.84
#